data_AF-A0A7I7L9A7-F1
#
_entry.id   AF-A0A7I7L9A7-F1
#
_cell.length_a   1.000
_cell.length_b   1.000
_cell.length_c   1.000
_cell.angle_alpha   90.00
_cell.angle_beta   90.00
_cell.angle_gamma   90.00
#
_symmetry.space_group_name_H-M   'P 1'
#
loop_
_entity.id
_entity.type
_entity.pdbx_description
1 polymer ?
#
loop_
_entity_poly.entity_id
_entity_poly.type
_entity_poly.pdbx_seq_one_letter_code
_entity_poly.pdbx_strand_id
1 'polypeptide(L)'
;MNFMMLPPEINSARIFAGAGGGPTLAAAAAWDGLAADLASAAQAFSAITMGLVGEAWQGAAATAMAAAARPYASWLGTAAARAAVTAAQANAAAAVFEAAQAATAHPELVAANRNQLVSLVVSNLFGQNAPAIASTEAAYDQLWAQDVAAMAGYHSGASAVAAQLAPWQQALRTLQNRVAGATTALPSSGPAAAAALPGAAAVGFPVLHIGNIGFANLSVGNIGDYNLGSGNTGSFNLGSGNIGDASLGSGNAGNANLGSGNQGFFNLGSGNTGNINFGSGNRLGSLNFGLGNAVGDANFGWGNAGSSNLGLGNFGSLN
;
A
#
# COMPACT_ATOMS: atom_id res chain seq x y z
N MET A 1 32.47 -7.17 -4.81
CA MET A 1 32.26 -8.34 -5.70
C MET A 1 33.60 -8.68 -6.34
N ASN A 2 33.97 -9.95 -6.45
CA ASN A 2 35.33 -10.37 -6.83
C ASN A 2 35.38 -11.05 -8.21
N PHE A 3 34.75 -10.44 -9.23
CA PHE A 3 34.79 -10.95 -10.61
C PHE A 3 36.19 -10.89 -11.23
N MET A 4 37.08 -10.08 -10.65
CA MET A 4 38.50 -10.00 -10.99
C MET A 4 39.28 -11.28 -10.65
N MET A 5 38.78 -12.14 -9.76
CA MET A 5 39.45 -13.42 -9.44
C MET A 5 38.78 -14.62 -10.12
N LEU A 6 37.77 -14.39 -10.96
CA LEU A 6 37.08 -15.46 -11.67
C LEU A 6 37.67 -15.65 -13.07
N PRO A 7 37.78 -16.90 -13.55
CA PRO A 7 38.21 -17.17 -14.92
C PRO A 7 37.07 -16.82 -15.91
N PRO A 8 37.41 -16.57 -17.19
CA PRO A 8 36.43 -16.19 -18.22
C PRO A 8 35.30 -17.21 -18.37
N GLU A 9 35.54 -18.51 -18.19
CA GLU A 9 34.49 -19.55 -18.24
C GLU A 9 33.35 -19.26 -17.26
N ILE A 10 33.66 -18.72 -16.07
CA ILE A 10 32.68 -18.44 -15.03
C ILE A 10 31.99 -17.10 -15.26
N ASN A 11 32.73 -16.05 -15.62
CA ASN A 11 32.15 -14.74 -15.88
C ASN A 11 31.23 -14.79 -17.11
N SER A 12 31.72 -15.36 -18.22
CA SER A 12 30.94 -15.61 -19.43
C SER A 12 29.72 -16.49 -19.15
N ALA A 13 29.87 -17.66 -18.50
CA ALA A 13 28.72 -18.54 -18.25
C ALA A 13 27.63 -17.87 -17.40
N ARG A 14 28.00 -17.02 -16.43
CA ARG A 14 27.04 -16.35 -15.55
C ARG A 14 26.20 -15.30 -16.26
N ILE A 15 26.77 -14.51 -17.18
CA ILE A 15 26.03 -13.45 -17.87
C ILE A 15 25.16 -14.00 -19.00
N PHE A 16 25.56 -15.12 -19.62
CA PHE A 16 24.80 -15.79 -20.68
C PHE A 16 23.77 -16.80 -20.15
N ALA A 17 23.90 -17.23 -18.89
CA ALA A 17 22.87 -18.04 -18.23
C ALA A 17 21.69 -17.18 -17.74
N GLY A 18 20.50 -17.79 -17.73
CA GLY A 18 19.29 -17.18 -17.16
C GLY A 18 18.32 -16.64 -18.20
N ALA A 19 17.29 -15.93 -17.73
CA ALA A 19 16.16 -15.47 -18.55
C ALA A 19 16.45 -14.18 -19.37
N GLY A 20 17.65 -13.62 -19.26
CA GLY A 20 18.03 -12.36 -19.92
C GLY A 20 17.29 -11.13 -19.40
N GLY A 21 17.30 -10.04 -20.17
CA GLY A 21 16.65 -8.77 -19.85
C GLY A 21 15.12 -8.74 -20.02
N GLY A 22 14.55 -9.76 -20.67
CA GLY A 22 13.13 -9.81 -21.05
C GLY A 22 12.14 -9.58 -19.90
N PRO A 23 12.26 -10.29 -18.76
CA PRO A 23 11.39 -10.06 -17.60
C PRO A 23 11.44 -8.62 -17.06
N THR A 24 12.61 -8.00 -17.07
CA THR A 24 12.80 -6.61 -16.61
C THR A 24 12.16 -5.62 -17.58
N LEU A 25 12.28 -5.86 -18.89
CA LEU A 25 11.62 -5.05 -19.92
C LEU A 25 10.09 -5.18 -19.86
N ALA A 26 9.57 -6.39 -19.61
CA ALA A 26 8.14 -6.61 -19.40
C ALA A 26 7.62 -5.86 -18.16
N ALA A 27 8.39 -5.86 -17.07
CA ALA A 27 8.08 -5.07 -15.89
C ALA A 27 8.10 -3.56 -16.18
N ALA A 28 9.07 -3.09 -16.97
CA ALA A 28 9.14 -1.68 -17.39
C ALA A 28 7.87 -1.27 -18.17
N ALA A 29 7.45 -2.08 -19.15
CA ALA A 29 6.24 -1.83 -19.92
C ALA A 29 4.97 -1.82 -19.05
N ALA A 30 4.88 -2.70 -18.05
CA ALA A 30 3.76 -2.70 -17.10
C ALA A 30 3.72 -1.43 -16.24
N TRP A 31 4.88 -0.95 -15.78
CA TRP A 31 4.99 0.31 -15.03
C TRP A 31 4.64 1.53 -15.90
N ASP A 32 5.02 1.54 -17.17
CA ASP A 32 4.63 2.58 -18.13
C ASP A 32 3.11 2.58 -18.38
N GLY A 33 2.51 1.40 -18.55
CA GLY A 33 1.05 1.26 -18.66
C GLY A 33 0.32 1.82 -17.44
N LEU A 34 0.77 1.46 -16.23
CA LEU A 34 0.22 2.01 -14.99
C LEU A 34 0.39 3.53 -14.89
N ALA A 35 1.53 4.07 -15.33
CA ALA A 35 1.76 5.51 -15.35
C ALA A 35 0.75 6.22 -16.26
N ALA A 36 0.49 5.67 -17.45
CA ALA A 36 -0.49 6.21 -18.39
C ALA A 36 -1.92 6.15 -17.83
N ASP A 37 -2.31 5.02 -17.23
CA ASP A 37 -3.64 4.86 -16.62
C ASP A 37 -3.85 5.87 -15.48
N LEU A 38 -2.88 6.01 -14.57
CA LEU A 38 -2.96 6.97 -13.46
C LEU A 38 -2.99 8.42 -13.95
N ALA A 39 -2.22 8.76 -14.99
CA ALA A 39 -2.24 10.10 -15.58
C ALA A 39 -3.59 10.41 -16.23
N SER A 40 -4.15 9.45 -16.98
CA SER A 40 -5.47 9.59 -17.61
C SER A 40 -6.57 9.73 -16.55
N ALA A 41 -6.51 8.96 -15.46
CA ALA A 41 -7.43 9.07 -14.34
C ALA A 41 -7.35 10.45 -13.66
N ALA A 42 -6.14 10.99 -13.46
CA ALA A 42 -5.94 12.33 -12.90
C ALA A 42 -6.57 13.41 -13.79
N GLN A 43 -6.37 13.30 -15.11
CA GLN A 43 -6.94 14.22 -16.10
C GLN A 43 -8.47 14.12 -16.15
N ALA A 44 -9.02 12.90 -16.19
CA ALA A 44 -10.46 12.67 -16.21
C ALA A 44 -11.13 13.22 -14.93
N PHE A 45 -10.57 12.94 -13.76
CA PHE A 45 -11.07 13.45 -12.49
C PHE A 45 -11.04 14.99 -12.44
N SER A 46 -9.96 15.60 -12.93
CA SER A 46 -9.84 17.06 -13.01
C SER A 46 -10.85 17.66 -13.99
N ALA A 47 -11.06 17.03 -15.15
CA ALA A 47 -12.02 17.46 -16.16
C ALA A 47 -13.46 17.41 -15.64
N ILE A 48 -13.85 16.32 -14.97
CA ILE A 48 -15.17 16.17 -14.35
C ILE A 48 -15.37 17.25 -13.27
N THR A 49 -14.37 17.46 -12.42
CA THR A 49 -14.43 18.48 -11.36
C THR A 49 -14.59 19.88 -11.94
N MET A 50 -13.84 20.21 -13.01
CA MET A 50 -13.96 21.51 -13.70
C MET A 50 -15.30 21.67 -14.42
N GLY A 51 -15.81 20.63 -15.07
CA GLY A 51 -17.13 20.68 -15.71
C GLY A 51 -18.23 20.94 -14.69
N LEU A 52 -18.22 20.23 -13.56
CA LEU A 52 -19.25 20.37 -12.52
C LEU A 52 -19.27 21.77 -11.87
N VAL A 53 -18.10 22.40 -11.73
CA VAL A 53 -17.96 23.75 -11.13
C VAL A 53 -18.06 24.87 -12.18
N GLY A 54 -17.86 24.55 -13.46
CA GLY A 54 -17.92 25.50 -14.58
C GLY A 54 -19.32 25.72 -15.16
N GLU A 55 -20.29 24.86 -14.83
CA GLU A 55 -21.65 24.93 -15.37
C GLU A 55 -22.64 25.61 -14.40
N ALA A 56 -23.82 25.04 -14.15
CA ALA A 56 -24.90 25.68 -13.40
C ALA A 56 -24.63 25.80 -11.89
N TRP A 57 -23.71 25.00 -11.34
CA TRP A 57 -23.39 25.00 -9.90
C TRP A 57 -22.16 25.87 -9.61
N GLN A 58 -22.41 27.16 -9.36
CA GLN A 58 -21.38 28.15 -9.06
C GLN A 58 -21.56 28.77 -7.66
N GLY A 59 -20.46 29.26 -7.07
CA GLY A 59 -20.46 29.94 -5.77
C GLY A 59 -19.53 29.29 -4.74
N ALA A 60 -19.60 29.75 -3.49
CA ALA A 60 -18.64 29.36 -2.44
C ALA A 60 -18.58 27.84 -2.18
N ALA A 61 -19.71 27.14 -2.27
CA ALA A 61 -19.78 25.69 -2.09
C ALA A 61 -19.07 24.92 -3.22
N ALA A 62 -19.27 25.33 -4.48
CA ALA A 62 -18.61 24.74 -5.64
C ALA A 62 -17.08 24.96 -5.60
N THR A 63 -16.64 26.16 -5.21
CA THR A 63 -15.22 26.48 -5.01
C THR A 63 -14.60 25.65 -3.87
N ALA A 64 -15.31 25.45 -2.76
CA ALA A 64 -14.84 24.62 -1.65
C ALA A 64 -14.69 23.15 -2.07
N MET A 65 -15.64 22.62 -2.85
CA MET A 65 -15.57 21.26 -3.38
C MET A 65 -14.38 21.09 -4.35
N ALA A 66 -14.19 22.02 -5.30
CA ALA A 66 -13.03 21.99 -6.21
C ALA A 66 -11.69 22.02 -5.45
N ALA A 67 -11.62 22.81 -4.36
CA ALA A 67 -10.45 22.87 -3.51
C ALA A 67 -10.20 21.55 -2.77
N ALA A 68 -11.25 20.86 -2.31
CA ALA A 68 -11.16 19.56 -1.64
C ALA A 68 -10.78 18.42 -2.61
N ALA A 69 -11.17 18.50 -3.88
CA ALA A 69 -10.88 17.50 -4.91
C ALA A 69 -9.42 17.59 -5.43
N ARG A 70 -8.83 18.79 -5.45
CA ARG A 70 -7.49 19.06 -6.01
C ARG A 70 -6.35 18.17 -5.46
N PRO A 71 -6.27 17.88 -4.14
CA PRO A 71 -5.25 16.98 -3.59
C PRO A 71 -5.28 15.57 -4.17
N TYR A 72 -6.46 15.03 -4.49
CA TYR A 72 -6.59 13.69 -5.06
C TYR A 72 -6.07 13.62 -6.50
N ALA A 73 -6.43 14.62 -7.33
CA ALA A 73 -5.88 14.74 -8.69
C ALA A 73 -4.34 14.88 -8.67
N SER A 74 -3.82 15.69 -7.75
CA SER A 74 -2.38 15.87 -7.56
C SER A 74 -1.68 14.59 -7.09
N TRP A 75 -2.32 13.83 -6.20
CA TRP A 75 -1.82 12.53 -5.76
C TRP A 75 -1.74 11.53 -6.92
N LEU A 76 -2.80 11.43 -7.75
CA LEU A 76 -2.80 10.58 -8.95
C LEU A 76 -1.69 10.99 -9.93
N GLY A 77 -1.53 12.29 -10.20
CA GLY A 77 -0.45 12.78 -11.07
C GLY A 77 0.95 12.49 -10.52
N THR A 78 1.13 12.61 -9.19
CA THR A 78 2.39 12.26 -8.54
C THR A 78 2.66 10.75 -8.59
N ALA A 79 1.63 9.91 -8.42
CA ALA A 79 1.73 8.47 -8.54
C ALA A 79 2.08 8.04 -9.97
N ALA A 80 1.45 8.67 -10.98
CA ALA A 80 1.77 8.46 -12.39
C ALA A 80 3.24 8.78 -12.71
N ALA A 81 3.73 9.95 -12.26
CA ALA A 81 5.13 10.34 -12.46
C ALA A 81 6.11 9.36 -11.81
N ARG A 82 5.76 8.80 -10.64
CA ARG A 82 6.59 7.79 -9.96
C ARG A 82 6.61 6.46 -10.70
N ALA A 83 5.47 6.02 -11.22
CA ALA A 83 5.38 4.82 -12.04
C ALA A 83 6.26 4.96 -13.30
N ALA A 84 6.23 6.12 -13.98
CA ALA A 84 7.07 6.40 -15.15
C ALA A 84 8.58 6.38 -14.81
N VAL A 85 8.98 6.97 -13.67
CA VAL A 85 10.39 6.90 -13.22
C VAL A 85 10.81 5.45 -12.94
N THR A 86 9.91 4.64 -12.40
CA THR A 86 10.19 3.22 -12.10
C THR A 86 10.38 2.42 -13.39
N ALA A 87 9.54 2.67 -14.40
CA ALA A 87 9.70 2.10 -15.74
C ALA A 87 11.04 2.49 -16.37
N ALA A 88 11.40 3.78 -16.32
CA ALA A 88 12.68 4.28 -16.83
C ALA A 88 13.90 3.62 -16.14
N GLN A 89 13.82 3.39 -14.82
CA GLN A 89 14.87 2.70 -14.08
C GLN A 89 14.97 1.21 -14.44
N ALA A 90 13.84 0.54 -14.66
CA ALA A 90 13.82 -0.85 -15.12
C ALA A 90 14.42 -0.97 -16.54
N ASN A 91 14.08 -0.06 -17.46
CA ASN A 91 14.70 0.03 -18.79
C ASN A 91 16.21 0.27 -18.70
N ALA A 92 16.66 1.17 -17.82
CA ALA A 92 18.08 1.42 -17.61
C ALA A 92 18.82 0.19 -17.05
N ALA A 93 18.20 -0.55 -16.12
CA ALA A 93 18.77 -1.79 -15.59
C ALA A 93 18.90 -2.86 -16.67
N ALA A 94 17.89 -3.02 -17.53
CA ALA A 94 17.93 -3.95 -18.66
C ALA A 94 19.03 -3.55 -19.66
N ALA A 95 19.14 -2.27 -20.00
CA ALA A 95 20.17 -1.78 -20.91
C ALA A 95 21.60 -2.00 -20.37
N VAL A 96 21.81 -1.82 -19.05
CA VAL A 96 23.11 -2.10 -18.41
C VAL A 96 23.45 -3.60 -18.48
N PHE A 97 22.45 -4.48 -18.29
CA PHE A 97 22.65 -5.92 -18.46
C PHE A 97 22.99 -6.30 -19.90
N GLU A 98 22.24 -5.78 -20.88
CA GLU A 98 22.47 -6.07 -22.30
C GLU A 98 23.83 -5.55 -22.78
N ALA A 99 24.24 -4.36 -22.32
CA ALA A 99 25.57 -3.82 -22.60
C ALA A 99 26.69 -4.69 -22.02
N ALA A 100 26.50 -5.23 -20.80
CA ALA A 100 27.46 -6.14 -20.18
C ALA A 100 27.53 -7.48 -20.93
N GLN A 101 26.39 -8.05 -21.30
CA GLN A 101 26.32 -9.28 -22.06
C GLN A 101 26.97 -9.13 -23.44
N ALA A 102 26.73 -8.01 -24.14
CA ALA A 102 27.35 -7.73 -25.44
C ALA A 102 28.87 -7.51 -25.36
N ALA A 103 29.37 -7.01 -24.22
CA ALA A 103 30.80 -6.77 -24.01
C ALA A 103 31.57 -8.00 -23.50
N THR A 104 30.88 -8.98 -22.91
CA THR A 104 31.50 -10.20 -22.35
C THR A 104 31.84 -11.18 -23.48
N ALA A 105 32.95 -11.92 -23.34
CA ALA A 105 33.31 -12.95 -24.29
C ALA A 105 32.23 -14.04 -24.36
N HIS A 106 31.97 -14.56 -25.56
CA HIS A 106 31.02 -15.66 -25.70
C HIS A 106 31.64 -16.96 -25.13
N PRO A 107 30.88 -17.80 -24.38
CA PRO A 107 31.41 -19.05 -23.82
C PRO A 107 32.05 -19.99 -24.85
N GLU A 108 31.56 -19.99 -26.09
CA GLU A 108 32.14 -20.81 -27.17
C GLU A 108 33.55 -20.34 -27.59
N LEU A 109 33.85 -19.05 -27.52
CA LEU A 109 35.19 -18.52 -27.80
C LEU A 109 36.18 -18.97 -26.72
N VAL A 110 35.74 -18.95 -25.46
CA VAL A 110 36.54 -19.44 -24.33
C VAL A 110 36.80 -20.94 -24.49
N ALA A 111 35.76 -21.73 -24.80
CA ALA A 111 35.89 -23.16 -25.03
C ALA A 111 36.81 -23.50 -26.24
N ALA A 112 36.68 -22.76 -27.34
CA ALA A 112 37.53 -22.94 -28.52
C ALA A 112 39.01 -22.69 -28.19
N ASN A 113 39.31 -21.62 -27.45
CA ASN A 113 40.68 -21.34 -26.98
C ASN A 113 41.24 -22.50 -26.14
N ARG A 114 40.47 -22.99 -25.16
CA ARG A 114 40.91 -24.10 -24.30
C ARG A 114 41.13 -25.39 -25.08
N ASN A 115 40.27 -25.72 -26.03
CA ASN A 115 40.41 -26.89 -26.90
C ASN A 115 41.65 -26.78 -27.80
N GLN A 116 41.92 -25.60 -28.35
CA GLN A 116 43.13 -25.33 -29.13
C GLN A 116 44.39 -25.50 -28.28
N LEU A 117 44.40 -25.00 -27.04
CA LEU A 117 45.54 -25.17 -26.13
C LEU A 117 45.84 -26.65 -25.89
N VAL A 118 44.82 -27.46 -25.60
CA VAL A 118 44.98 -28.91 -25.38
C VAL A 118 45.57 -29.59 -26.62
N SER A 119 45.06 -29.27 -27.82
CA SER A 119 45.57 -29.82 -29.08
C SER A 119 47.06 -29.47 -29.32
N LEU A 120 47.44 -28.21 -29.05
CA LEU A 120 48.82 -27.75 -29.19
C LEU A 120 49.77 -28.43 -28.19
N VAL A 121 49.33 -28.59 -26.94
CA VAL A 121 50.10 -29.24 -25.87
C VAL A 121 50.31 -30.72 -26.17
N VAL A 122 49.25 -31.45 -26.58
CA VAL A 122 49.33 -32.88 -26.90
C VAL A 122 50.27 -33.14 -28.09
N SER A 123 50.34 -32.21 -29.05
CA SER A 123 51.23 -32.32 -30.21
C SER A 123 52.65 -31.75 -29.97
N ASN A 124 52.95 -31.21 -28.78
CA ASN A 124 54.22 -30.52 -28.49
C ASN A 124 55.40 -31.46 -28.13
N LEU A 125 55.54 -32.61 -28.79
CA LEU A 125 56.52 -33.64 -28.43
C LEU A 125 57.98 -33.13 -28.46
N PHE A 126 58.29 -32.20 -29.36
CA PHE A 126 59.63 -31.65 -29.55
C PHE A 126 59.74 -30.17 -29.15
N GLY A 127 58.74 -29.59 -28.47
CA GLY A 127 58.75 -28.19 -28.07
C GLY A 127 58.47 -27.17 -29.19
N GLN A 128 58.23 -27.62 -30.42
CA GLN A 128 58.03 -26.74 -31.59
C GLN A 128 56.77 -25.89 -31.51
N ASN A 129 55.76 -26.32 -30.74
CA ASN A 129 54.51 -25.58 -30.56
C ASN A 129 54.59 -24.53 -29.44
N ALA A 130 55.73 -24.37 -28.75
CA ALA A 130 55.86 -23.45 -27.61
C ALA A 130 55.42 -22.00 -27.94
N PRO A 131 55.76 -21.40 -29.10
CA PRO A 131 55.26 -20.07 -29.45
C PRO A 131 53.74 -20.02 -29.66
N ALA A 132 53.15 -21.07 -30.25
CA ALA A 132 51.70 -21.16 -30.48
C ALA A 132 50.92 -21.34 -29.16
N ILE A 133 51.47 -22.12 -28.23
CA ILE A 133 50.94 -22.27 -26.86
C ILE A 133 50.92 -20.91 -26.16
N ALA A 134 52.05 -20.20 -26.15
CA ALA A 134 52.14 -18.87 -25.54
C ALA A 134 51.15 -17.87 -26.14
N SER A 135 50.97 -17.88 -27.48
CA SER A 135 49.96 -17.03 -28.13
C SER A 135 48.53 -17.38 -27.76
N THR A 136 48.23 -18.68 -27.55
CA THR A 136 46.90 -19.16 -27.17
C THR A 136 46.60 -18.79 -25.72
N GLU A 137 47.59 -18.91 -24.82
CA GLU A 137 47.48 -18.46 -23.42
C GLU A 137 47.31 -16.93 -23.33
N ALA A 138 48.05 -16.15 -24.12
CA ALA A 138 47.87 -14.70 -24.17
C ALA A 138 46.47 -14.28 -24.67
N ALA A 139 45.92 -15.00 -25.65
CA ALA A 139 44.55 -14.76 -26.11
C ALA A 139 43.51 -15.11 -25.04
N TYR A 140 43.77 -16.13 -24.21
CA TYR A 140 42.92 -16.46 -23.07
C TYR A 140 42.93 -15.34 -22.00
N ASP A 141 44.10 -14.77 -21.71
CA ASP A 141 44.23 -13.63 -20.79
C ASP A 141 43.49 -12.40 -21.30
N GLN A 142 43.41 -12.20 -22.62
CA GLN A 142 42.59 -11.14 -23.23
C GLN A 142 41.09 -11.38 -23.01
N LEU A 143 40.60 -12.61 -23.17
CA LEU A 143 39.21 -12.96 -22.89
C LEU A 143 38.88 -12.72 -21.40
N TRP A 144 39.80 -13.10 -20.51
CA TRP A 144 39.67 -12.80 -19.08
C TRP A 144 39.59 -11.29 -18.80
N ALA A 145 40.49 -10.50 -19.38
CA ALA A 145 40.49 -9.05 -19.21
C ALA A 145 39.21 -8.38 -19.75
N GLN A 146 38.70 -8.85 -20.90
CA GLN A 146 37.45 -8.40 -21.49
C GLN A 146 36.26 -8.66 -20.56
N ASP A 147 36.14 -9.89 -20.01
CA ASP A 147 35.09 -10.25 -19.07
C ASP A 147 35.15 -9.43 -17.79
N VAL A 148 36.35 -9.20 -17.25
CA VAL A 148 36.55 -8.36 -16.06
C VAL A 148 36.10 -6.92 -16.33
N ALA A 149 36.45 -6.35 -17.49
CA ALA A 149 36.03 -5.01 -17.87
C ALA A 149 34.50 -4.90 -18.05
N ALA A 150 33.89 -5.88 -18.71
CA ALA A 150 32.44 -5.95 -18.89
C ALA A 150 31.71 -6.03 -17.54
N MET A 151 32.16 -6.89 -16.62
CA MET A 151 31.56 -7.04 -15.29
C MET A 151 31.79 -5.82 -14.38
N ALA A 152 32.92 -5.11 -14.53
CA ALA A 152 33.16 -3.85 -13.85
C ALA A 152 32.21 -2.75 -14.34
N GLY A 153 31.99 -2.66 -15.66
CA GLY A 153 30.99 -1.78 -16.27
C GLY A 153 29.56 -2.11 -15.83
N TYR A 154 29.22 -3.39 -15.78
CA TYR A 154 27.93 -3.86 -15.24
C TYR A 154 27.74 -3.41 -13.80
N HIS A 155 28.75 -3.62 -12.93
CA HIS A 155 28.67 -3.26 -11.54
C HIS A 155 28.50 -1.75 -11.33
N SER A 156 29.26 -0.92 -12.06
CA SER A 156 29.15 0.54 -11.94
C SER A 156 27.80 1.04 -12.46
N GLY A 157 27.34 0.55 -13.61
CA GLY A 157 26.03 0.88 -14.18
C GLY A 157 24.87 0.46 -13.28
N ALA A 158 24.88 -0.79 -12.80
CA ALA A 158 23.84 -1.31 -11.92
C ALA A 158 23.82 -0.57 -10.57
N SER A 159 25.00 -0.22 -10.03
CA SER A 159 25.10 0.59 -8.82
C SER A 159 24.56 2.01 -9.01
N ALA A 160 24.76 2.61 -10.18
CA ALA A 160 24.21 3.92 -10.51
C ALA A 160 22.67 3.88 -10.60
N VAL A 161 22.10 2.86 -11.25
CA VAL A 161 20.64 2.64 -11.29
C VAL A 161 20.11 2.42 -9.87
N ALA A 162 20.76 1.59 -9.06
CA ALA A 162 20.38 1.34 -7.67
C ALA A 162 20.47 2.60 -6.79
N ALA A 163 21.45 3.48 -7.00
CA ALA A 163 21.58 4.73 -6.27
C ALA A 163 20.37 5.66 -6.51
N GLN A 164 19.76 5.62 -7.70
CA GLN A 164 18.55 6.38 -8.00
C GLN A 164 17.28 5.86 -7.29
N LEU A 165 17.33 4.66 -6.70
CA LEU A 165 16.28 4.11 -5.83
C LEU A 165 16.44 4.52 -4.35
N ALA A 166 17.61 5.00 -3.93
CA ALA A 166 17.83 5.45 -2.55
C ALA A 166 16.87 6.59 -2.10
N PRO A 167 16.55 7.60 -2.95
CA PRO A 167 15.54 8.60 -2.65
C PRO A 167 14.16 8.01 -2.35
N TRP A 168 13.83 6.84 -2.92
CA TRP A 168 12.55 6.17 -2.66
C TRP A 168 12.50 5.55 -1.27
N GLN A 169 13.59 4.93 -0.83
CA GLN A 169 13.69 4.40 0.53
C GLN A 169 13.67 5.53 1.57
N GLN A 170 14.20 6.70 1.24
CA GLN A 170 14.07 7.90 2.06
C GLN A 170 12.68 8.49 2.00
N ALA A 171 12.01 8.53 0.85
CA ALA A 171 10.63 8.99 0.74
C ALA A 171 9.65 8.08 1.52
N LEU A 172 9.83 6.76 1.46
CA LEU A 172 9.12 5.77 2.28
C LEU A 172 9.40 5.98 3.76
N ARG A 173 10.68 6.16 4.14
CA ARG A 173 11.06 6.47 5.52
C ARG A 173 10.53 7.80 5.99
N THR A 174 10.48 8.83 5.15
CA THR A 174 9.89 10.14 5.47
C THR A 174 8.38 10.02 5.59
N LEU A 175 7.71 9.20 4.77
CA LEU A 175 6.30 8.86 4.95
C LEU A 175 6.09 8.14 6.28
N GLN A 176 6.86 7.11 6.58
CA GLN A 176 6.81 6.37 7.84
C GLN A 176 7.11 7.26 9.05
N ASN A 177 8.08 8.18 8.94
CA ASN A 177 8.46 9.11 10.01
C ASN A 177 7.47 10.27 10.15
N ARG A 178 6.81 10.73 9.07
CA ARG A 178 5.69 11.68 9.16
C ARG A 178 4.47 11.03 9.80
N VAL A 179 4.23 9.76 9.50
CA VAL A 179 3.24 8.92 10.18
C VAL A 179 3.58 8.76 11.66
N ALA A 180 4.85 8.57 12.01
CA ALA A 180 5.30 8.42 13.39
C ALA A 180 5.44 9.75 14.17
N GLY A 181 5.67 10.89 13.51
CA GLY A 181 5.80 12.21 14.15
C GLY A 181 4.47 12.93 14.35
N ALA A 182 3.44 12.58 13.59
CA ALA A 182 2.08 13.09 13.77
C ALA A 182 1.41 12.57 15.06
N THR A 183 1.92 11.48 15.66
CA THR A 183 1.42 10.94 16.93
C THR A 183 1.93 11.68 18.17
N THR A 184 2.99 12.48 18.05
CA THR A 184 3.63 13.17 19.18
C THR A 184 3.31 14.67 19.29
N ALA A 185 2.56 15.24 18.33
CA ALA A 185 2.34 16.68 18.22
C ALA A 185 0.85 17.07 18.30
N LEU A 186 0.11 16.56 19.30
CA LEU A 186 -1.20 17.12 19.64
C LEU A 186 -1.03 18.17 20.77
N PRO A 187 -1.13 19.47 20.49
CA PRO A 187 -1.16 20.48 21.54
C PRO A 187 -2.46 20.38 22.34
N SER A 188 -2.34 20.43 23.66
CA SER A 188 -3.46 20.61 24.59
C SER A 188 -3.91 22.07 24.60
N SER A 189 -5.13 22.36 24.13
CA SER A 189 -5.83 23.59 24.53
C SER A 189 -7.35 23.45 24.38
N GLY A 190 -8.06 23.90 25.42
CA GLY A 190 -9.50 23.74 25.68
C GLY A 190 -10.44 24.65 24.86
N PRO A 191 -11.72 24.78 25.29
CA PRO A 191 -12.81 25.16 24.40
C PRO A 191 -13.08 26.67 24.40
N ALA A 192 -13.10 27.32 23.23
CA ALA A 192 -13.96 28.49 22.99
C ALA A 192 -14.12 28.86 21.50
N ALA A 193 -15.37 29.13 21.14
CA ALA A 193 -15.87 30.07 20.12
C ALA A 193 -15.58 29.86 18.62
N ALA A 194 -16.69 29.83 17.87
CA ALA A 194 -16.74 29.95 16.42
C ALA A 194 -16.23 31.33 15.95
N ALA A 195 -15.26 31.33 15.03
CA ALA A 195 -15.04 32.41 14.07
C ALA A 195 -14.26 31.85 12.87
N ALA A 196 -14.74 32.14 11.67
CA ALA A 196 -14.17 31.68 10.40
C ALA A 196 -12.70 32.09 10.24
N LEU A 197 -11.86 31.21 9.67
CA LEU A 197 -10.64 31.52 8.89
C LEU A 197 -10.23 30.29 8.03
N PRO A 198 -9.56 30.52 6.89
CA PRO A 198 -9.43 29.59 5.76
C PRO A 198 -8.29 28.58 5.93
N GLY A 199 -8.47 27.40 5.33
CA GLY A 199 -7.44 26.37 5.27
C GLY A 199 -7.48 25.41 6.44
N ALA A 200 -8.46 24.50 6.46
CA ALA A 200 -8.41 23.32 7.31
C ALA A 200 -7.26 22.43 6.82
N ALA A 201 -6.09 22.59 7.46
CA ALA A 201 -5.01 21.63 7.36
C ALA A 201 -5.56 20.28 7.86
N ALA A 202 -5.87 19.40 6.91
CA ALA A 202 -6.16 18.01 7.18
C ALA A 202 -4.98 17.43 7.96
N VAL A 203 -5.19 17.19 9.26
CA VAL A 203 -4.22 16.57 10.15
C VAL A 203 -4.03 15.15 9.63
N GLY A 204 -2.84 14.88 9.08
CA GLY A 204 -2.53 13.63 8.40
C GLY A 204 -2.47 12.45 9.36
N PHE A 205 -3.46 11.57 9.27
CA PHE A 205 -3.37 10.17 9.69
C PHE A 205 -3.27 9.30 8.41
N PRO A 206 -2.44 8.25 8.35
CA PRO A 206 -2.48 7.27 7.26
C PRO A 206 -3.60 6.26 7.48
N VAL A 207 -4.79 6.74 7.81
CA VAL A 207 -6.02 5.95 7.73
C VAL A 207 -6.76 6.49 6.52
N LEU A 208 -7.19 5.59 5.63
CA LEU A 208 -7.87 5.89 4.37
C LEU A 208 -9.06 6.83 4.63
N HIS A 209 -8.84 8.15 4.56
CA HIS A 209 -9.79 9.18 5.00
C HIS A 209 -10.66 9.64 3.82
N ILE A 210 -11.26 8.68 3.12
CA ILE A 210 -12.08 8.93 1.94
C ILE A 210 -13.55 9.04 2.37
N GLY A 211 -14.25 10.08 1.92
CA GLY A 211 -15.69 10.22 2.13
C GLY A 211 -16.13 10.53 3.55
N ASN A 212 -15.22 10.97 4.43
CA ASN A 212 -15.58 11.43 5.77
C ASN A 212 -16.11 12.87 5.75
N ILE A 213 -17.14 13.15 6.55
CA ILE A 213 -17.71 14.49 6.79
C ILE A 213 -17.63 14.75 8.30
N GLY A 214 -16.85 15.75 8.72
CA GLY A 214 -16.63 16.08 10.14
C GLY A 214 -15.16 15.93 10.57
N PHE A 215 -14.90 16.09 11.86
CA PHE A 215 -13.57 16.21 12.44
C PHE A 215 -13.05 14.89 13.04
N ALA A 216 -11.74 14.62 12.90
CA ALA A 216 -11.05 13.51 13.57
C ALA A 216 -11.67 12.10 13.37
N ASN A 217 -12.25 11.84 12.20
CA ASN A 217 -12.66 10.48 11.82
C ASN A 217 -11.45 9.64 11.38
N LEU A 218 -11.48 8.32 11.55
CA LEU A 218 -10.43 7.41 11.12
C LEU A 218 -11.06 6.29 10.28
N SER A 219 -10.55 6.09 9.05
CA SER A 219 -11.06 5.19 7.99
C SER A 219 -12.08 5.89 7.09
N VAL A 220 -12.95 5.13 6.41
CA VAL A 220 -13.73 5.56 5.24
C VAL A 220 -15.19 5.80 5.59
N GLY A 221 -15.81 6.83 4.99
CA GLY A 221 -17.26 7.01 4.91
C GLY A 221 -17.97 7.37 6.23
N ASN A 222 -17.29 8.02 7.17
CA ASN A 222 -17.88 8.46 8.43
C ASN A 222 -18.51 9.87 8.32
N ILE A 223 -19.68 10.08 8.90
CA ILE A 223 -20.37 11.39 9.00
C ILE A 223 -20.50 11.75 10.48
N GLY A 224 -19.97 12.88 10.93
CA GLY A 224 -19.86 13.29 12.34
C GLY A 224 -18.41 13.36 12.81
N ASP A 225 -18.17 13.40 14.11
CA ASP A 225 -16.82 13.66 14.66
C ASP A 225 -16.26 12.48 15.47
N TYR A 226 -14.94 12.33 15.50
CA TYR A 226 -14.23 11.37 16.37
C TYR A 226 -14.64 9.90 16.20
N ASN A 227 -15.01 9.47 14.98
CA ASN A 227 -15.32 8.07 14.71
C ASN A 227 -14.06 7.27 14.35
N LEU A 228 -13.91 6.06 14.88
CA LEU A 228 -12.83 5.13 14.55
C LEU A 228 -13.41 3.83 13.96
N GLY A 229 -13.18 3.65 12.65
CA GLY A 229 -13.75 2.55 11.86
C GLY A 229 -14.52 3.10 10.65
N SER A 230 -15.33 2.29 9.96
CA SER A 230 -15.88 2.70 8.65
C SER A 230 -17.41 2.83 8.66
N GLY A 231 -17.94 3.81 7.91
CA GLY A 231 -19.37 3.93 7.64
C GLY A 231 -20.23 4.35 8.84
N ASN A 232 -19.66 5.05 9.82
CA ASN A 232 -20.42 5.54 10.97
C ASN A 232 -21.14 6.86 10.66
N THR A 233 -22.33 7.08 11.22
CA THR A 233 -23.08 8.34 11.16
C THR A 233 -23.41 8.78 12.57
N GLY A 234 -22.94 9.95 13.00
CA GLY A 234 -22.90 10.40 14.40
C GLY A 234 -21.46 10.53 14.89
N SER A 235 -21.26 10.77 16.18
CA SER A 235 -19.95 11.08 16.76
C SER A 235 -19.49 10.08 17.82
N PHE A 236 -18.17 10.00 18.03
CA PHE A 236 -17.54 9.14 19.05
C PHE A 236 -17.82 7.64 18.92
N ASN A 237 -18.04 7.14 17.69
CA ASN A 237 -18.24 5.71 17.47
C ASN A 237 -16.92 4.96 17.26
N LEU A 238 -16.80 3.78 17.86
CA LEU A 238 -15.68 2.87 17.68
C LEU A 238 -16.17 1.54 17.11
N GLY A 239 -15.81 1.26 15.86
CA GLY A 239 -16.28 0.12 15.07
C GLY A 239 -16.89 0.58 13.74
N SER A 240 -17.73 -0.24 13.11
CA SER A 240 -18.24 0.05 11.75
C SER A 240 -19.75 0.06 11.65
N GLY A 241 -20.29 0.92 10.79
CA GLY A 241 -21.71 0.95 10.45
C GLY A 241 -22.63 1.37 11.60
N ASN A 242 -22.15 2.17 12.55
CA ASN A 242 -23.00 2.69 13.63
C ASN A 242 -23.76 3.94 13.17
N ILE A 243 -25.01 4.08 13.58
CA ILE A 243 -25.86 5.26 13.36
C ILE A 243 -26.28 5.79 14.73
N GLY A 244 -25.89 7.00 15.09
CA GLY A 244 -26.01 7.55 16.45
C GLY A 244 -24.63 7.80 17.07
N ASP A 245 -24.61 8.20 18.33
CA ASP A 245 -23.40 8.68 19.01
C ASP A 245 -22.87 7.69 20.06
N ALA A 246 -21.58 7.75 20.34
CA ALA A 246 -20.91 7.09 21.46
C ALA A 246 -21.11 5.55 21.50
N SER A 247 -21.18 4.89 20.35
CA SER A 247 -21.32 3.43 20.29
C SER A 247 -19.97 2.72 20.10
N LEU A 248 -19.77 1.62 20.83
CA LEU A 248 -18.61 0.74 20.72
C LEU A 248 -19.05 -0.63 20.20
N GLY A 249 -18.59 -1.00 19.02
CA GLY A 249 -18.93 -2.22 18.28
C GLY A 249 -19.47 -1.88 16.89
N SER A 250 -20.19 -2.79 16.25
CA SER A 250 -20.61 -2.60 14.85
C SER A 250 -22.12 -2.72 14.65
N GLY A 251 -22.65 -1.97 13.68
CA GLY A 251 -24.04 -2.06 13.26
C GLY A 251 -25.05 -1.61 14.31
N ASN A 252 -24.67 -0.72 15.24
CA ASN A 252 -25.61 -0.19 16.22
C ASN A 252 -26.42 0.98 15.64
N ALA A 253 -27.68 1.11 16.01
CA ALA A 253 -28.54 2.26 15.69
C ALA A 253 -29.07 2.90 16.98
N GLY A 254 -28.85 4.18 17.20
CA GLY A 254 -29.06 4.87 18.48
C GLY A 254 -27.75 5.04 19.26
N ASN A 255 -27.84 5.59 20.48
CA ASN A 255 -26.67 6.15 21.17
C ASN A 255 -26.19 5.28 22.34
N ALA A 256 -24.91 5.42 22.69
CA ALA A 256 -24.29 4.82 23.86
C ALA A 256 -24.37 3.29 23.93
N ASN A 257 -24.41 2.60 22.79
CA ASN A 257 -24.51 1.14 22.74
C ASN A 257 -23.11 0.49 22.80
N LEU A 258 -22.97 -0.58 23.59
CA LEU A 258 -21.76 -1.37 23.71
C LEU A 258 -22.01 -2.81 23.25
N GLY A 259 -21.32 -3.23 22.19
CA GLY A 259 -21.50 -4.49 21.48
C GLY A 259 -22.06 -4.25 20.07
N SER A 260 -22.71 -5.23 19.44
CA SER A 260 -23.06 -5.15 18.02
C SER A 260 -24.54 -5.35 17.73
N GLY A 261 -25.05 -4.68 16.70
CA GLY A 261 -26.43 -4.86 16.22
C GLY A 261 -27.51 -4.37 17.20
N ASN A 262 -27.18 -3.47 18.12
CA ASN A 262 -28.16 -2.93 19.06
C ASN A 262 -28.95 -1.78 18.44
N GLN A 263 -30.22 -1.66 18.79
CA GLN A 263 -31.11 -0.56 18.38
C GLN A 263 -31.69 0.12 19.63
N GLY A 264 -31.48 1.43 19.78
CA GLY A 264 -31.94 2.23 20.92
C GLY A 264 -30.77 2.82 21.73
N PHE A 265 -30.99 3.07 23.02
CA PHE A 265 -30.06 3.77 23.90
C PHE A 265 -29.48 2.85 24.97
N PHE A 266 -28.16 2.94 25.19
CA PHE A 266 -27.47 2.34 26.34
C PHE A 266 -27.66 0.82 26.48
N ASN A 267 -27.63 0.10 25.35
CA ASN A 267 -27.66 -1.36 25.39
C ASN A 267 -26.25 -1.92 25.53
N LEU A 268 -26.10 -2.97 26.34
CA LEU A 268 -24.85 -3.69 26.55
C LEU A 268 -25.02 -5.15 26.12
N GLY A 269 -24.25 -5.56 25.12
CA GLY A 269 -24.25 -6.88 24.50
C GLY A 269 -24.67 -6.78 23.04
N SER A 270 -25.33 -7.79 22.48
CA SER A 270 -25.59 -7.82 21.03
C SER A 270 -27.03 -8.09 20.64
N GLY A 271 -27.49 -7.45 19.57
CA GLY A 271 -28.80 -7.71 18.97
C GLY A 271 -29.98 -7.30 19.85
N ASN A 272 -29.80 -6.31 20.72
CA ASN A 272 -30.87 -5.79 21.56
C ASN A 272 -31.69 -4.71 20.82
N THR A 273 -32.98 -4.60 21.09
CA THR A 273 -33.86 -3.56 20.51
C THR A 273 -34.73 -2.94 21.61
N GLY A 274 -34.50 -1.67 21.89
CA GLY A 274 -35.06 -0.92 23.01
C GLY A 274 -33.95 -0.22 23.81
N ASN A 275 -34.22 0.20 25.04
CA ASN A 275 -33.27 0.97 25.83
C ASN A 275 -32.81 0.21 27.08
N ILE A 276 -31.54 0.40 27.47
CA ILE A 276 -31.00 -0.09 28.75
C ILE A 276 -31.15 -1.62 28.86
N ASN A 277 -30.97 -2.35 27.76
CA ASN A 277 -30.95 -3.81 27.81
C ASN A 277 -29.52 -4.30 28.05
N PHE A 278 -29.37 -5.26 28.95
CA PHE A 278 -28.11 -5.93 29.23
C PHE A 278 -28.19 -7.40 28.85
N GLY A 279 -27.21 -7.87 28.08
CA GLY A 279 -27.16 -9.22 27.53
C GLY A 279 -27.44 -9.21 26.02
N SER A 280 -28.02 -10.28 25.47
CA SER A 280 -28.09 -10.44 24.01
C SER A 280 -29.44 -10.91 23.52
N GLY A 281 -29.88 -10.38 22.39
CA GLY A 281 -31.12 -10.78 21.74
C GLY A 281 -32.37 -10.37 22.52
N ASN A 282 -32.31 -9.38 23.40
CA ASN A 282 -33.50 -8.82 24.03
C ASN A 282 -34.19 -7.91 23.00
N ARG A 283 -35.28 -8.39 22.42
CA ARG A 283 -35.98 -7.75 21.31
C ARG A 283 -37.21 -7.02 21.84
N LEU A 284 -37.51 -5.86 21.24
CA LEU A 284 -38.77 -5.12 21.44
C LEU A 284 -39.14 -4.88 22.91
N GLY A 285 -38.24 -4.24 23.65
CA GLY A 285 -38.46 -3.87 25.05
C GLY A 285 -37.23 -3.23 25.69
N SER A 286 -37.42 -2.54 26.80
CA SER A 286 -36.40 -1.82 27.55
C SER A 286 -36.16 -2.47 28.92
N LEU A 287 -35.01 -2.18 29.54
CA LEU A 287 -34.64 -2.65 30.88
C LEU A 287 -34.57 -4.18 31.02
N ASN A 288 -34.40 -4.92 29.93
CA ASN A 288 -34.26 -6.38 29.99
C ASN A 288 -32.83 -6.78 30.33
N PHE A 289 -32.69 -7.69 31.30
CA PHE A 289 -31.43 -8.29 31.69
C PHE A 289 -31.44 -9.78 31.36
N GLY A 290 -30.48 -10.23 30.54
CA GLY A 290 -30.32 -11.63 30.15
C GLY A 290 -30.38 -11.83 28.64
N LEU A 291 -30.91 -12.96 28.20
CA LEU A 291 -30.82 -13.42 26.80
C LEU A 291 -32.20 -13.70 26.22
N GLY A 292 -32.45 -13.19 25.02
CA GLY A 292 -33.60 -13.63 24.22
C GLY A 292 -34.96 -13.23 24.79
N ASN A 293 -35.06 -12.21 25.66
CA ASN A 293 -36.37 -11.70 26.07
C ASN A 293 -37.03 -11.03 24.87
N ALA A 294 -38.08 -11.65 24.33
CA ALA A 294 -38.49 -11.44 22.94
C ALA A 294 -39.38 -10.20 22.73
N VAL A 295 -40.17 -9.85 23.75
CA VAL A 295 -41.08 -8.69 23.78
C VAL A 295 -41.29 -8.29 25.24
N GLY A 296 -41.41 -6.98 25.50
CA GLY A 296 -41.81 -6.42 26.79
C GLY A 296 -40.64 -5.95 27.65
N ASP A 297 -40.96 -5.20 28.70
CA ASP A 297 -39.98 -4.43 29.47
C ASP A 297 -39.61 -5.11 30.78
N ALA A 298 -38.43 -4.80 31.32
CA ALA A 298 -38.01 -5.16 32.67
C ALA A 298 -37.99 -6.66 32.98
N ASN A 299 -37.72 -7.53 31.99
CA ASN A 299 -37.54 -8.95 32.25
C ASN A 299 -36.12 -9.25 32.73
N PHE A 300 -35.99 -10.16 33.69
CA PHE A 300 -34.71 -10.69 34.14
C PHE A 300 -34.68 -12.21 33.88
N GLY A 301 -33.81 -12.65 32.96
CA GLY A 301 -33.62 -14.08 32.67
C GLY A 301 -33.57 -14.39 31.18
N TRP A 302 -34.06 -15.58 30.79
CA TRP A 302 -33.92 -16.10 29.43
C TRP A 302 -35.25 -16.40 28.77
N GLY A 303 -35.45 -15.86 27.56
CA GLY A 303 -36.56 -16.26 26.69
C GLY A 303 -37.95 -15.79 27.15
N ASN A 304 -38.06 -14.76 27.99
CA ASN A 304 -39.36 -14.28 28.46
C ASN A 304 -40.09 -13.45 27.38
N ALA A 305 -41.42 -13.47 27.39
CA ALA A 305 -42.29 -12.70 26.52
C ALA A 305 -43.42 -12.04 27.33
N GLY A 306 -43.38 -10.71 27.43
CA GLY A 306 -44.23 -9.88 28.28
C GLY A 306 -43.36 -9.05 29.24
N SER A 307 -43.93 -8.46 30.30
CA SER A 307 -43.19 -7.46 31.11
C SER A 307 -42.97 -7.89 32.56
N SER A 308 -41.85 -7.47 33.14
CA SER A 308 -41.53 -7.66 34.56
C SER A 308 -41.49 -9.13 35.01
N ASN A 309 -41.03 -10.02 34.13
CA ASN A 309 -40.88 -11.44 34.47
C ASN A 309 -39.47 -11.75 35.01
N LEU A 310 -39.38 -12.74 35.89
CA LEU A 310 -38.14 -13.28 36.42
C LEU A 310 -38.04 -14.78 36.12
N GLY A 311 -37.02 -15.19 35.37
CA GLY A 311 -36.74 -16.61 35.12
C GLY A 311 -36.69 -16.97 33.64
N LEU A 312 -37.26 -18.14 33.31
CA LEU A 312 -37.03 -18.82 32.03
C LEU A 312 -38.36 -19.07 31.30
N GLY A 313 -38.50 -18.50 30.11
CA GLY A 313 -39.62 -18.80 29.21
C GLY A 313 -41.00 -18.37 29.71
N ASN A 314 -41.07 -17.33 30.54
CA ASN A 314 -42.33 -16.81 31.06
C ASN A 314 -43.12 -16.08 29.96
N PHE A 315 -44.44 -16.28 29.95
CA PHE A 315 -45.37 -15.58 29.06
C PHE A 315 -46.36 -14.75 29.90
N GLY A 316 -46.54 -13.48 29.56
CA GLY A 316 -47.40 -12.55 30.32
C GLY A 316 -46.59 -11.58 31.19
N SER A 317 -47.19 -11.03 32.25
CA SER A 317 -46.53 -10.02 33.08
C SER A 317 -46.48 -10.41 34.55
N LEU A 318 -45.41 -10.01 35.25
CA LEU A 318 -45.21 -10.22 36.70
C LEU A 318 -45.11 -11.70 37.12
N ASN A 319 -44.52 -12.56 36.29
CA ASN A 319 -44.28 -13.98 36.61
C ASN A 319 -42.85 -14.26 37.05
#